data_AF-A0A060ZDP6-F1
#
_entry.id   AF-A0A060ZDP6-F1
#
_cell.length_a   1.000
_cell.length_b   1.000
_cell.length_c   1.000
_cell.angle_alpha   90.00
_cell.angle_beta   90.00
_cell.angle_gamma   90.00
#
_symmetry.space_group_name_H-M   'P 1'
#
loop_
_entity.id
_entity.type
_entity.pdbx_description
1 polymer ?
#
loop_
_entity_poly.entity_id
_entity_poly.type
_entity_poly.pdbx_seq_one_letter_code
_entity_poly.pdbx_strand_id
1 'polypeptide(L)'
;MRVGLHTGRVLCGVLGLRKWQYDVWSNDVTLANVMEAGGLPGKVHITKATLDSLNGDYEVEPGNGHERNAFLLKHQIETFFIVPSHRRKVRAACLCMCAYFMYVCVCVCACMCV
;
A
#
# COMPACT_ATOMS: atom_id res chain seq x y z
N MET A 1 7.72 2.23 16.02
CA MET A 1 7.03 2.70 14.79
C MET A 1 6.23 1.53 14.23
N ARG A 2 5.02 1.78 13.72
CA ARG A 2 4.16 0.79 13.04
C ARG A 2 3.87 1.32 11.64
N VAL A 3 3.61 0.42 10.70
CA VAL A 3 3.33 0.78 9.30
C VAL A 3 2.18 -0.07 8.81
N GLY A 4 1.14 0.56 8.25
CA GLY A 4 0.02 -0.08 7.58
C GLY A 4 -0.03 0.31 6.10
N LEU A 5 -0.18 -0.67 5.21
CA LEU A 5 -0.36 -0.44 3.78
C LEU A 5 -1.64 -1.07 3.26
N HIS A 6 -2.29 -0.32 2.37
CA HIS A 6 -3.41 -0.77 1.58
C HIS A 6 -3.33 -0.16 0.18
N THR A 7 -3.66 -0.95 -0.83
CA THR A 7 -3.71 -0.51 -2.23
C THR A 7 -5.16 -0.31 -2.61
N GLY A 8 -5.52 0.92 -2.98
CA GLY A 8 -6.89 1.30 -3.31
C GLY A 8 -6.97 2.58 -4.12
N ARG A 9 -8.18 3.12 -4.28
CA ARG A 9 -8.46 4.36 -4.99
C ARG A 9 -8.48 5.52 -4.01
N VAL A 10 -7.96 6.66 -4.44
CA VAL A 10 -7.89 7.85 -3.60
C VAL A 10 -8.39 9.09 -4.31
N LEU A 11 -9.01 9.99 -3.56
CA LEU A 11 -9.31 11.34 -4.00
C LEU A 11 -8.33 12.29 -3.33
N CYS A 12 -7.64 13.10 -4.12
CA CYS A 12 -6.69 14.08 -3.61
C CYS A 12 -7.05 15.48 -4.07
N GLY A 13 -6.64 16.48 -3.29
CA GLY A 13 -6.89 17.87 -3.61
C GLY A 13 -6.12 18.82 -2.72
N VAL A 14 -6.19 20.10 -3.07
CA VAL A 14 -5.65 21.19 -2.25
C VAL A 14 -6.81 21.89 -1.56
N LEU A 15 -6.73 22.00 -0.23
CA LEU A 15 -7.67 22.72 0.60
C LEU A 15 -7.11 24.08 1.04
N GLY A 16 -8.03 25.01 1.29
CA GLY A 16 -7.74 26.30 1.89
C GLY A 16 -7.63 27.44 0.88
N LEU A 17 -7.93 28.66 1.31
CA LEU A 17 -7.82 29.87 0.49
C LEU A 17 -6.57 30.71 0.81
N ARG A 18 -6.06 30.63 2.04
CA ARG A 18 -4.88 31.41 2.52
C ARG A 18 -3.67 30.54 2.89
N LYS A 19 -3.92 29.34 3.41
CA LYS A 19 -2.88 28.33 3.67
C LYS A 19 -3.31 27.09 2.93
N TRP A 20 -2.65 26.84 1.81
CA TRP A 20 -2.95 25.71 0.96
C TRP A 20 -2.35 24.44 1.55
N GLN A 21 -3.18 23.43 1.72
CA GLN A 21 -2.78 22.13 2.22
C GLN A 21 -3.21 21.08 1.21
N TYR A 22 -2.24 20.33 0.69
CA TYR A 22 -2.54 19.15 -0.11
C TYR A 22 -2.87 17.99 0.83
N ASP A 23 -3.99 17.32 0.59
CA ASP A 23 -4.43 16.20 1.41
C ASP A 23 -5.18 15.17 0.55
N VAL A 24 -5.27 13.94 1.07
CA VAL A 24 -5.78 12.76 0.38
C VAL A 24 -6.85 12.10 1.26
N TRP A 25 -8.05 11.93 0.70
CA TRP A 25 -9.17 11.27 1.38
C TRP A 25 -9.71 10.11 0.56
N SER A 26 -9.99 9.02 1.25
CA SER A 26 -10.75 7.88 0.73
C SER A 26 -11.11 6.96 1.88
N ASN A 27 -12.08 6.09 1.66
CA ASN A 27 -12.32 4.95 2.53
C ASN A 27 -11.10 4.03 2.59
N ASP A 28 -10.34 3.95 1.48
CA ASP A 28 -9.10 3.17 1.39
C ASP A 28 -7.98 3.78 2.25
N VAL A 29 -7.93 5.11 2.37
CA VAL A 29 -7.02 5.82 3.30
C VAL A 29 -7.42 5.55 4.74
N THR A 30 -8.72 5.57 5.04
CA THR A 30 -9.22 5.20 6.38
C THR A 30 -8.88 3.74 6.71
N LEU A 31 -9.01 2.82 5.75
CA LEU A 31 -8.59 1.43 5.93
C LEU A 31 -7.08 1.32 6.18
N ALA A 32 -6.24 2.05 5.44
CA ALA A 32 -4.80 2.09 5.68
C ALA A 32 -4.46 2.58 7.10
N ASN A 33 -5.20 3.59 7.59
CA ASN A 33 -5.05 4.08 8.96
C ASN A 33 -5.45 3.02 10.00
N VAL A 34 -6.57 2.32 9.77
CA VAL A 34 -6.98 1.17 10.61
C VAL A 34 -5.92 0.06 10.60
N MET A 35 -5.28 -0.18 9.45
CA MET A 35 -4.20 -1.16 9.29
C MET A 35 -2.94 -0.77 10.07
N GLU A 36 -2.57 0.51 10.12
CA GLU A 36 -1.47 1.01 10.96
C GLU A 36 -1.80 0.86 12.44
N ALA A 37 -3.01 1.29 12.84
CA ALA A 37 -3.47 1.23 14.22
C ALA A 37 -3.52 -0.22 14.75
N GLY A 38 -3.98 -1.14 13.92
CA GLY A 38 -3.97 -2.58 14.17
C GLY A 38 -2.64 -3.27 13.85
N GLY A 39 -1.57 -2.54 13.55
CA GLY A 39 -0.26 -3.10 13.21
C GLY A 39 0.59 -3.46 14.43
N LEU A 40 1.60 -4.31 14.24
CA LEU A 40 2.62 -4.60 15.26
C LEU A 40 3.82 -3.66 15.10
N PRO A 41 4.47 -3.25 16.21
CA PRO A 41 5.65 -2.41 16.14
C PRO A 41 6.79 -3.12 15.40
N GLY A 42 7.47 -2.40 14.51
CA GLY A 42 8.62 -2.92 13.76
C GLY A 42 8.26 -3.85 12.60
N LYS A 43 6.97 -4.12 12.35
CA LYS A 43 6.50 -4.90 11.20
C LYS A 43 5.65 -4.04 10.27
N VAL A 44 5.63 -4.42 8.99
CA VAL A 44 4.79 -3.79 7.96
C VAL A 44 3.53 -4.64 7.79
N HIS A 45 2.38 -4.05 8.12
CA HIS A 45 1.08 -4.68 8.03
C HIS A 45 0.44 -4.38 6.67
N ILE A 46 0.07 -5.40 5.90
CA ILE A 46 -0.46 -5.25 4.55
C ILE A 46 -1.80 -5.96 4.39
N THR A 47 -2.60 -5.45 3.46
CA THR A 47 -3.85 -6.10 3.02
C THR A 47 -3.61 -7.03 1.82
N LYS A 48 -4.58 -7.92 1.54
CA LYS A 48 -4.56 -8.80 0.36
C LYS A 48 -4.36 -8.05 -0.96
N ALA A 49 -5.04 -6.92 -1.16
CA ALA A 49 -4.88 -6.09 -2.36
C ALA A 49 -3.43 -5.63 -2.58
N THR A 50 -2.71 -5.33 -1.49
CA THR A 50 -1.29 -4.99 -1.55
C THR A 50 -0.44 -6.22 -1.82
N LEU A 51 -0.75 -7.38 -1.21
CA LEU A 51 -0.03 -8.63 -1.48
C LEU A 51 -0.09 -9.01 -2.96
N ASP A 52 -1.27 -8.91 -3.58
CA ASP A 52 -1.46 -9.19 -5.01
C ASP A 52 -0.63 -8.23 -5.88
N SER A 53 -0.45 -6.99 -5.43
CA SER A 53 0.38 -5.98 -6.12
C SER A 53 1.89 -6.23 -5.98
N LEU A 54 2.33 -7.01 -4.97
CA LEU A 54 3.73 -7.28 -4.67
C LEU A 54 4.31 -8.45 -5.50
N ASN A 55 3.50 -9.14 -6.30
CA ASN A 55 3.95 -10.18 -7.26
C ASN A 55 4.89 -11.25 -6.67
N GLY A 56 4.77 -11.54 -5.36
CA GLY A 56 5.56 -12.57 -4.67
C GLY A 56 7.03 -12.21 -4.38
N ASP A 57 7.39 -10.92 -4.43
CA ASP A 57 8.77 -10.48 -4.16
C ASP A 57 9.14 -10.53 -2.67
N TYR A 58 8.13 -10.63 -1.80
CA TYR A 58 8.28 -10.64 -0.35
C TYR A 58 7.68 -11.90 0.27
N GLU A 59 8.32 -12.38 1.34
CA GLU A 59 7.77 -13.43 2.19
C GLU A 59 6.80 -12.79 3.19
N VAL A 60 5.65 -13.44 3.39
CA VAL A 60 4.58 -12.92 4.22
C VAL A 60 4.10 -13.93 5.25
N GLU A 61 3.79 -13.42 6.43
CA GLU A 61 3.17 -14.15 7.55
C GLU A 61 1.70 -13.75 7.66
N PRO A 62 0.80 -14.65 8.11
CA PRO A 62 -0.57 -14.28 8.40
C PRO A 62 -0.63 -13.26 9.55
N GLY A 63 -1.39 -12.18 9.35
CA GLY A 63 -1.43 -11.05 10.28
C GLY A 63 -2.51 -11.11 11.34
N ASN A 64 -3.55 -11.93 11.16
CA ASN A 64 -4.71 -12.05 12.06
C ASN A 64 -5.25 -10.68 12.52
N GLY A 65 -5.44 -9.74 11.58
CA GLY A 65 -5.90 -8.39 11.89
C GLY A 65 -7.30 -8.35 12.53
N HIS A 66 -8.12 -9.36 12.27
CA HIS A 66 -9.50 -9.47 12.77
C HIS A 66 -9.61 -9.56 14.30
N GLU A 67 -8.61 -10.12 14.99
CA GLU A 67 -8.62 -10.22 16.46
C GLU A 67 -8.35 -8.86 17.13
N ARG A 68 -7.61 -7.99 16.43
CA ARG A 68 -7.05 -6.76 17.00
C ARG A 68 -7.87 -5.53 16.67
N ASN A 69 -8.70 -5.59 15.62
CA ASN A 69 -9.53 -4.47 15.22
C ASN A 69 -10.92 -4.91 14.74
N ALA A 70 -11.96 -4.35 15.36
CA ALA A 70 -13.35 -4.66 15.04
C ALA A 70 -13.76 -4.28 13.59
N PHE A 71 -13.14 -3.26 13.01
CA PHE A 71 -13.38 -2.87 11.62
C PHE A 71 -12.90 -3.96 10.66
N LEU A 72 -11.72 -4.51 10.89
CA LEU A 72 -11.16 -5.58 10.06
C LEU A 72 -12.00 -6.86 10.16
N LEU A 73 -12.51 -7.17 11.35
CA LEU A 73 -13.43 -8.30 11.56
C LEU A 73 -14.75 -8.09 10.80
N LYS A 74 -15.37 -6.91 10.93
CA LYS A 74 -16.66 -6.59 10.32
C LYS A 74 -16.59 -6.63 8.78
N HIS A 75 -15.49 -6.18 8.21
CA HIS A 75 -15.27 -6.16 6.76
C HIS A 75 -14.58 -7.42 6.23
N GLN A 76 -14.30 -8.41 7.08
CA GLN A 76 -13.65 -9.69 6.73
C GLN A 76 -12.37 -9.50 5.90
N ILE A 77 -11.54 -8.53 6.28
CA ILE A 77 -10.34 -8.18 5.53
C ILE A 77 -9.20 -9.12 5.92
N GLU A 78 -8.68 -9.86 4.93
CA GLU A 78 -7.47 -10.68 5.08
C GLU A 78 -6.23 -9.79 5.17
N THR A 79 -5.41 -10.03 6.20
CA THR A 79 -4.21 -9.24 6.47
C THR A 79 -2.98 -10.09 6.68
N PHE A 80 -1.82 -9.51 6.33
CA PHE A 80 -0.53 -10.17 6.33
C PHE A 80 0.55 -9.25 6.89
N PHE A 81 1.65 -9.83 7.38
CA PHE A 81 2.87 -9.12 7.74
C PHE A 81 3.99 -9.47 6.80
N ILE A 82 4.77 -8.47 6.36
CA ILE A 82 5.98 -8.73 5.60
C ILE A 82 7.09 -9.17 6.56
N VAL A 83 7.71 -10.31 6.27
CA VAL A 83 8.89 -10.79 6.98
C VAL A 83 10.13 -10.16 6.35
N PRO A 84 11.04 -9.57 7.14
CA PRO A 84 12.30 -9.08 6.60
C PRO A 84 13.15 -10.25 6.12
N SER A 85 13.19 -10.47 4.81
CA SER A 85 14.11 -11.42 4.19
C SER A 85 15.48 -10.76 3.98
N HIS A 86 16.55 -11.42 4.42
CA HIS A 86 17.92 -10.92 4.23
C HIS A 86 18.38 -11.01 2.75
N ARG A 87 17.61 -11.69 1.90
CA ARG A 87 17.80 -11.74 0.44
C ARG A 87 16.74 -10.89 -0.25
N ARG A 88 17.14 -9.72 -0.76
CA ARG A 88 16.42 -9.12 -1.88
C ARG A 88 16.55 -10.09 -3.06
N LYS A 89 15.45 -10.73 -3.47
CA LYS A 89 15.38 -11.39 -4.78
C LYS A 89 15.43 -10.26 -5.81
N VAL A 90 16.63 -9.93 -6.30
CA VAL A 90 16.79 -9.02 -7.43
C VAL A 90 16.18 -9.72 -8.62
N ARG A 91 14.96 -9.33 -9.00
CA ARG A 91 14.48 -9.62 -10.35
C ARG A 91 15.37 -8.84 -11.31
N ALA A 92 16.08 -9.56 -12.17
CA ALA A 92 16.62 -8.97 -13.38
C ALA A 92 15.45 -8.29 -14.08
N ALA A 93 15.56 -6.97 -14.29
CA ALA A 93 14.57 -6.21 -15.04
C ALA A 93 14.40 -6.89 -16.40
N CYS A 94 13.26 -7.55 -16.60
CA CYS A 94 12.87 -8.00 -17.92
C CYS A 94 12.48 -6.75 -18.71
N LEU A 95 13.41 -6.34 -19.57
CA LEU A 95 13.16 -5.43 -20.68
C LEU A 95 12.00 -5.97 -21.55
N CYS A 96 11.25 -5.04 -22.16
CA CYS A 96 10.22 -5.24 -23.19
C CYS A 96 8.83 -5.73 -22.71
N MET A 97 7.68 -5.19 -23.14
CA MET A 97 7.36 -4.20 -24.18
C MET A 97 6.07 -3.45 -23.83
N CYS A 98 5.98 -2.21 -24.32
CA CYS A 98 4.75 -1.56 -24.75
C CYS A 98 3.63 -2.52 -25.18
N ALA A 99 2.43 -2.38 -24.60
CA ALA A 99 1.18 -2.16 -25.32
C ALA A 99 0.00 -2.51 -24.40
N TYR A 100 -0.53 -1.54 -23.65
CA TYR A 100 -1.96 -1.43 -23.35
C TYR A 100 -2.22 -0.02 -22.81
N PHE A 101 -2.21 0.91 -23.77
CA PHE A 101 -2.65 2.29 -23.62
C PHE A 101 -4.19 2.34 -23.50
N MET A 102 -4.72 3.44 -22.97
CA MET A 102 -6.13 3.81 -22.70
C MET A 102 -6.66 3.25 -21.37
N TYR A 103 -6.63 3.96 -20.23
CA TYR A 103 -6.97 5.36 -20.00
C TYR A 103 -6.16 5.92 -18.81
N VAL A 104 -5.85 7.23 -18.89
CA VAL A 104 -5.17 8.07 -17.88
C VAL A 104 -3.66 7.85 -17.76
N CYS A 105 -2.95 8.29 -18.81
CA CYS A 105 -1.52 8.55 -18.78
C CYS A 105 -1.25 9.85 -18.00
N VAL A 106 -0.85 9.74 -16.74
CA VAL A 106 0.01 10.75 -16.10
C VAL A 106 1.27 10.02 -15.64
N CYS A 107 2.04 9.53 -16.61
CA CYS A 107 3.43 9.15 -16.41
C CYS A 107 4.26 10.42 -16.22
N VAL A 108 4.31 10.96 -15.00
CA VAL A 108 5.47 11.77 -14.61
C VAL A 108 6.58 10.80 -14.28
N CYS A 109 7.28 10.37 -15.33
CA CYS A 109 8.55 9.68 -15.25
C CYS A 109 9.58 10.70 -14.76
N ALA A 110 9.64 10.94 -13.45
CA ALA A 110 10.75 11.67 -12.84
C ALA A 110 11.95 10.71 -12.72
N CYS A 111 12.57 10.44 -13.87
CA CYS A 111 13.93 9.92 -13.94
C CYS A 111 14.86 11.08 -13.54
N MET A 112 15.10 11.25 -12.24
CA MET A 112 16.28 11.97 -11.75
C MET A 112 17.12 10.98 -10.96
N CYS A 113 17.95 10.25 -11.70
CA CYS A 113 19.26 9.87 -11.21
C CYS A 113 20.14 11.12 -11.32
N VAL A 114 20.32 11.82 -10.21
CA VAL A 114 21.53 12.58 -9.88
C VAL A 114 21.91 12.19 -8.47
#